data_AF-A0A1F5XFB7-F1
#
_entry.id   AF-A0A1F5XFB7-F1
#
_cell.length_a   1.000
_cell.length_b   1.000
_cell.length_c   1.000
_cell.angle_alpha   90.00
_cell.angle_beta   90.00
_cell.angle_gamma   90.00
#
_symmetry.space_group_name_H-M   'P 1'
#
loop_
_entity.id
_entity.type
_entity.pdbx_description
1 polymer ?
#
loop_
_entity_poly.entity_id
_entity_poly.type
_entity_poly.pdbx_seq_one_letter_code
_entity_poly.pdbx_strand_id
1 'polypeptide(L)'
;MENIKRDAYLFFSIVLGFLLSFLVHAVVEIWYIGRLVDNFEIYSFGLSWSAWFFVHDVASVILALLGVVGGYAVGKRWWQIVYVENRHWFYERK
;
A
#
# COMPACT_ATOMS: atom_id res chain seq x y z
N MET A 1 -8.68 -1.34 28.33
CA MET A 1 -7.28 -1.46 27.86
C MET A 1 -7.15 -2.34 26.61
N GLU A 2 -7.89 -3.44 26.51
CA GLU A 2 -7.85 -4.34 25.34
C GLU A 2 -8.21 -3.63 24.03
N ASN A 3 -9.23 -2.75 24.07
CA ASN A 3 -9.62 -1.92 22.93
C ASN A 3 -8.51 -0.96 22.48
N ILE A 4 -7.81 -0.31 23.42
CA ILE A 4 -6.70 0.62 23.10
C ILE A 4 -5.54 -0.12 22.40
N LYS A 5 -5.19 -1.33 22.85
CA LYS A 5 -4.16 -2.14 22.21
C LYS A 5 -4.54 -2.50 20.78
N ARG A 6 -5.78 -2.91 20.58
CA ARG A 6 -6.33 -3.23 19.26
C ARG A 6 -6.33 -2.01 18.35
N ASP A 7 -6.80 -0.87 18.84
CA ASP A 7 -6.88 0.36 18.06
C ASP A 7 -5.50 0.86 17.67
N ALA A 8 -4.53 0.83 18.60
CA ALA A 8 -3.13 1.16 18.30
C ALA A 8 -2.54 0.20 17.25
N TYR A 9 -2.78 -1.11 17.39
CA TYR A 9 -2.31 -2.11 16.42
C TYR A 9 -2.89 -1.85 15.01
N LEU A 10 -4.20 -1.59 14.92
CA LEU A 10 -4.85 -1.30 13.65
C LEU A 10 -4.36 0.01 13.05
N PHE A 11 -4.16 1.04 13.86
CA PHE A 11 -3.58 2.31 13.44
C PHE A 11 -2.18 2.10 12.84
N PHE A 12 -1.29 1.39 13.53
CA PHE A 12 0.04 1.09 12.98
C PHE A 12 0.00 0.21 11.73
N SER A 13 -0.96 -0.71 11.63
CA SER A 13 -1.16 -1.51 10.41
C SER A 13 -1.58 -0.65 9.22
N ILE A 14 -2.44 0.36 9.44
CA ILE A 14 -2.83 1.34 8.43
C ILE A 14 -1.62 2.20 8.02
N VAL A 15 -0.88 2.73 9.00
CA VAL A 15 0.33 3.53 8.74
C VAL A 15 1.34 2.72 7.94
N LEU A 16 1.56 1.45 8.31
CA LEU A 16 2.43 0.55 7.55
C LEU A 16 1.92 0.33 6.12
N GLY A 17 0.63 0.06 5.93
CA GLY A 17 0.03 -0.08 4.60
C GLY A 17 0.21 1.16 3.73
N PHE A 18 0.04 2.35 4.31
CA PHE A 18 0.32 3.61 3.64
C PHE A 18 1.81 3.76 3.25
N LEU A 19 2.74 3.49 4.17
CA LEU A 19 4.18 3.54 3.89
C LEU A 19 4.59 2.54 2.79
N LEU A 20 4.03 1.33 2.80
CA LEU A 20 4.26 0.33 1.75
C LEU A 20 3.72 0.79 0.40
N SER A 21 2.56 1.46 0.36
CA SER A 21 2.04 2.04 -0.88
C SER A 21 2.97 3.10 -1.46
N PHE A 22 3.63 3.88 -0.60
CA PHE A 22 4.65 4.86 -0.99
C PHE A 22 5.89 4.20 -1.62
N LEU A 23 6.34 3.08 -1.07
CA LEU A 23 7.44 2.31 -1.66
C LEU A 23 7.06 1.73 -3.02
N VAL A 24 5.85 1.17 -3.15
CA VAL A 24 5.34 0.66 -4.42
C VAL A 24 5.25 1.78 -5.45
N HIS A 25 4.71 2.94 -5.05
CA HIS A 25 4.65 4.14 -5.90
C HIS A 25 6.05 4.48 -6.40
N ALA A 26 7.03 4.65 -5.52
CA ALA A 26 8.39 5.04 -5.91
C ALA A 26 9.03 4.07 -6.92
N VAL A 27 8.86 2.75 -6.72
CA VAL A 27 9.36 1.74 -7.66
C VAL A 27 8.69 1.88 -9.04
N VAL A 28 7.36 2.03 -9.05
CA VAL A 28 6.60 2.21 -10.30
C VAL A 28 7.03 3.50 -10.99
N GLU A 29 7.19 4.60 -10.26
CA GLU A 29 7.58 5.91 -10.77
C GLU A 29 8.96 5.91 -11.40
N ILE A 30 9.96 5.37 -10.70
CA ILE A 30 11.33 5.20 -11.24
C ILE A 30 11.27 4.42 -12.57
N TRP A 31 10.46 3.36 -12.61
CA TRP A 31 10.30 2.57 -13.82
C TRP A 31 9.62 3.35 -14.94
N TYR A 32 8.40 3.88 -14.77
CA TYR A 32 7.66 4.46 -15.89
C TYR A 32 8.16 5.84 -16.30
N ILE A 33 8.56 6.71 -15.36
CA ILE A 33 9.11 8.04 -15.69
C ILE A 33 10.44 7.87 -16.43
N GLY A 34 11.29 6.94 -15.98
CA GLY A 34 12.54 6.64 -16.69
C GLY A 34 12.29 6.33 -18.17
N ARG A 35 11.28 5.49 -18.46
CA ARG A 35 10.90 5.16 -19.83
C ARG A 35 10.36 6.37 -20.61
N LEU A 36 9.48 7.16 -20.01
CA LEU A 36 8.94 8.36 -20.65
C LEU A 36 10.01 9.40 -20.97
N VAL A 37 11.01 9.57 -20.09
CA VAL A 37 12.12 10.49 -20.30
C VAL A 37 13.10 9.95 -21.35
N ASP A 38 13.38 8.64 -21.36
CA ASP A 38 14.28 8.01 -22.32
C ASP A 38 13.77 8.13 -23.77
N ASN A 39 12.48 7.86 -24.00
CA ASN A 39 11.86 8.03 -25.31
C ASN A 39 10.35 8.23 -25.20
N PHE A 40 9.94 9.50 -25.12
CA PHE A 40 8.55 9.84 -24.92
C PHE A 40 7.64 9.36 -26.06
N GLU A 41 8.07 9.41 -27.32
CA GLU A 41 7.24 9.03 -28.46
C GLU A 41 6.80 7.56 -28.39
N ILE A 42 7.70 6.67 -27.96
CA ILE A 42 7.43 5.24 -27.84
C ILE A 42 6.61 4.92 -26.57
N TYR A 43 6.96 5.51 -25.44
CA TYR A 43 6.40 5.11 -24.14
C TYR A 43 5.22 5.96 -23.68
N SER A 44 4.90 7.06 -24.37
CA SER A 44 3.78 7.92 -24.00
C SER A 44 2.41 7.32 -24.32
N PHE A 45 2.35 6.26 -25.14
CA PHE A 45 1.11 5.71 -25.69
C PHE A 45 0.23 6.78 -26.39
N GLY A 46 0.86 7.79 -26.99
CA GLY A 46 0.17 8.90 -27.66
C GLY A 46 -0.43 9.96 -26.72
N LEU A 47 -0.19 9.84 -25.41
CA LEU A 47 -0.64 10.83 -24.42
C LEU A 47 0.38 11.98 -24.31
N SER A 48 -0.10 13.19 -24.03
CA SER A 48 0.76 14.33 -23.70
C SER A 48 1.37 14.19 -22.29
N TRP A 49 2.42 14.95 -22.01
CA TRP A 49 2.98 15.06 -20.65
C TRP A 49 1.93 15.50 -19.63
N SER A 50 1.04 16.43 -19.99
CA SER A 50 -0.05 16.86 -19.12
C SER A 50 -1.03 15.74 -18.78
N ALA A 51 -1.35 14.87 -19.75
CA ALA A 51 -2.18 13.69 -19.51
C ALA A 51 -1.44 12.68 -18.61
N TRP A 52 -0.13 12.51 -18.79
CA TRP A 52 0.68 11.67 -17.90
C TRP A 52 0.75 12.17 -16.46
N PHE A 53 0.88 13.49 -16.24
CA PHE A 53 0.79 14.06 -14.89
C PHE A 53 -0.58 13.78 -14.25
N PHE A 54 -1.66 13.94 -15.02
CA PHE A 54 -3.00 13.62 -14.53
C PHE A 54 -3.15 12.13 -14.17
N VAL A 55 -2.66 11.23 -15.04
CA VAL A 55 -2.68 9.78 -14.78
C VAL A 55 -1.87 9.45 -13.54
N HIS A 56 -0.68 10.03 -13.38
CA HIS A 56 0.15 9.88 -12.18
C HIS A 56 -0.65 10.29 -10.94
N ASP A 57 -1.18 11.50 -10.88
CA ASP A 57 -1.86 12.01 -9.69
C ASP A 57 -3.04 11.13 -9.26
N VAL A 58 -3.86 10.69 -10.24
CA VAL A 58 -4.97 9.78 -9.97
C VAL A 58 -4.47 8.42 -9.49
N ALA A 59 -3.47 7.84 -10.15
CA ALA A 59 -2.90 6.55 -9.77
C ALA A 59 -2.27 6.59 -8.37
N SER A 60 -1.57 7.67 -8.02
CA SER A 60 -0.97 7.89 -6.69
C SER A 60 -2.02 7.91 -5.60
N VAL A 61 -3.12 8.65 -5.81
CA VAL A 61 -4.23 8.71 -4.83
C VAL A 61 -4.88 7.34 -4.68
N ILE A 62 -5.16 6.64 -5.78
CA ILE A 62 -5.73 5.29 -5.74
C ILE A 62 -4.80 4.34 -4.97
N LEU A 63 -3.50 4.36 -5.27
CA LEU A 63 -2.53 3.49 -4.62
C LEU A 63 -2.41 3.77 -3.12
N ALA A 64 -2.41 5.05 -2.71
CA ALA A 64 -2.42 5.44 -1.31
C ALA A 64 -3.69 4.94 -0.57
N LEU A 65 -4.86 5.10 -1.19
CA LEU A 65 -6.13 4.59 -0.66
C LEU A 65 -6.11 3.06 -0.51
N LEU A 66 -5.59 2.35 -1.51
CA LEU A 66 -5.40 0.90 -1.45
C LEU A 66 -4.43 0.50 -0.34
N GLY A 67 -3.36 1.26 -0.10
CA GLY A 67 -2.44 1.07 1.01
C GLY A 67 -3.14 1.18 2.37
N VAL A 68 -3.94 2.23 2.56
CA VAL A 68 -4.72 2.46 3.79
C VAL A 68 -5.75 1.34 4.01
N VAL A 69 -6.57 1.05 3.00
CA VAL A 69 -7.63 0.02 3.08
C VAL A 69 -7.01 -1.36 3.27
N GLY A 70 -5.94 -1.67 2.52
CA GLY A 70 -5.19 -2.91 2.62
C GLY A 70 -4.54 -3.07 3.99
N GLY A 71 -3.89 -2.02 4.51
CA GLY A 71 -3.30 -2.01 5.85
C GLY A 71 -4.33 -2.29 6.95
N TYR A 72 -5.51 -1.67 6.86
CA TYR A 72 -6.62 -1.97 7.77
C TYR A 72 -7.12 -3.42 7.65
N ALA A 73 -7.35 -3.91 6.43
CA ALA A 73 -7.87 -5.26 6.20
C ALA A 73 -6.90 -6.34 6.69
N VAL A 74 -5.61 -6.19 6.37
CA VAL A 74 -4.53 -7.07 6.83
C VAL A 74 -4.41 -6.99 8.36
N GLY A 75 -4.35 -5.79 8.94
CA GLY A 75 -4.28 -5.62 10.39
C GLY A 75 -5.48 -6.28 11.09
N LYS A 76 -6.70 -6.07 10.61
CA LYS A 76 -7.90 -6.70 11.17
C LYS A 76 -7.84 -8.23 11.09
N ARG A 77 -7.39 -8.78 9.96
CA ARG A 77 -7.28 -10.23 9.76
C ARG A 77 -6.23 -10.84 10.69
N TRP A 78 -5.06 -10.22 10.79
CA TRP A 78 -3.99 -10.70 11.68
C TRP A 78 -4.34 -10.55 13.15
N TRP A 79 -5.03 -9.47 13.53
CA TRP A 79 -5.53 -9.31 14.89
C TRP A 79 -6.43 -10.49 15.29
N GLN A 80 -7.37 -10.85 14.40
CA GLN A 80 -8.26 -11.99 14.61
C GLN A 80 -7.47 -13.30 14.78
N ILE A 81 -6.52 -13.58 13.87
CA ILE A 81 -5.73 -14.82 13.89
C ILE A 81 -4.89 -14.93 15.17
N VAL A 82 -4.13 -13.87 15.48
CA VAL A 82 -3.18 -13.84 16.59
C VAL A 82 -3.94 -13.70 17.90
N TYR A 83 -4.63 -12.58 18.12
CA TYR A 83 -5.11 -12.24 19.47
C TYR A 83 -6.46 -12.85 19.85
N VAL A 84 -7.32 -13.21 18.88
CA VAL A 84 -8.65 -13.77 19.17
C VAL A 84 -8.65 -15.29 19.06
N GLU A 85 -8.20 -15.81 17.92
CA GLU A 85 -8.15 -17.25 17.67
C GLU A 85 -6.95 -17.92 18.36
N ASN A 86 -6.00 -17.14 18.88
CA ASN A 86 -4.76 -17.63 19.49
C ASN A 86 -3.95 -18.56 18.57
N ARG A 87 -4.08 -18.40 17.25
CA ARG A 87 -3.29 -19.14 16.24
C ARG A 87 -1.95 -18.47 16.01
N HIS A 88 -1.17 -18.40 17.08
CA HIS A 88 0.24 -18.06 17.00
C HIS A 88 1.05 -19.35 16.89
N TRP A 89 2.08 -19.35 16.05
CA TRP A 89 3.10 -20.42 15.87
C TRP A 89 3.68 -21.07 17.16
N PHE A 90 3.42 -20.48 18.34
CA PHE A 90 3.91 -20.96 19.62
C PHE A 90 2.96 -21.97 20.30
N TYR A 91 1.69 -22.07 19.88
CA TYR A 91 0.68 -22.91 20.55
C TYR A 91 0.41 -24.26 19.87
N GLU A 92 0.88 -24.48 18.64
CA GLU A 92 0.80 -25.81 17.99
C GLU A 92 1.77 -26.85 18.59
N ARG A 93 2.64 -26.45 19.53
CA ARG A 93 3.65 -27.31 20.18
C ARG A 93 3.35 -27.68 21.64
N LYS A 94 2.12 -27.47 22.12
CA LYS A 94 1.64 -27.98 23.42
C LYS A 94 0.47 -28.92 23.22
#